data_AF-A0A0F2JGH8-F1
#
_entry.id   AF-A0A0F2JGH8-F1
#
_cell.length_a   1.000
_cell.length_b   1.000
_cell.length_c   1.000
_cell.angle_alpha   90.00
_cell.angle_beta   90.00
_cell.angle_gamma   90.00
#
_symmetry.space_group_name_H-M   'P 1'
#
loop_
_entity.id
_entity.type
_entity.pdbx_description
1 polymer ?
#
loop_
_entity_poly.entity_id
_entity_poly.type
_entity_poly.pdbx_seq_one_letter_code
_entity_poly.pdbx_strand_id
1 'polypeptide(L)'
;MYLAINKMYYIIHFIDYIIKWRLILLKNKKIFSSFKGNSLTNQIVIIISAIILVPLVVLMYDIFFASRTDKVVFFDKEQRLEALVKSTNSEFSRSLEALWPGPGDVSSTLLHNEFTRVVEPQLPANPGIRFGLYVPRTEKITVLGFLHNFRNLSQEEEAQRESEIFVNTKSGLIATEMSNEPLFRISGSWNDQVVEYISPVELNGKVVAVMWVGERLNPLFLPE
;
A
#
# COMPACT_ATOMS: atom_id res chain seq x y z
N MET A 1 -2.78 -8.00 20.98
CA MET A 1 -2.65 -7.50 22.37
C MET A 1 -2.45 -5.98 22.45
N TYR A 2 -1.50 -5.40 21.71
CA TYR A 2 -1.28 -3.93 21.65
C TYR A 2 -2.51 -3.11 21.21
N LEU A 3 -3.30 -3.63 20.27
CA LEU A 3 -4.52 -2.97 19.78
C LEU A 3 -5.63 -2.88 20.84
N ALA A 4 -5.76 -3.89 21.71
CA ALA A 4 -6.76 -3.92 22.77
C ALA A 4 -6.43 -2.96 23.92
N ILE A 5 -5.14 -2.85 24.27
CA ILE A 5 -4.66 -1.95 25.32
C ILE A 5 -4.83 -0.48 24.91
N ASN A 6 -4.55 -0.14 23.65
CA ASN A 6 -4.77 1.22 23.15
C ASN A 6 -6.27 1.56 23.08
N LYS A 7 -7.12 0.63 22.63
CA LYS A 7 -8.57 0.85 22.61
C LYS A 7 -9.13 1.07 24.03
N MET A 8 -8.63 0.33 25.02
CA MET A 8 -9.03 0.47 26.42
C MET A 8 -8.55 1.79 27.05
N TYR A 9 -7.32 2.23 26.75
CA TYR A 9 -6.79 3.52 27.20
C TYR A 9 -7.62 4.70 26.70
N TYR A 10 -8.03 4.69 25.43
CA TYR A 10 -8.86 5.74 24.85
C TYR A 10 -10.32 5.71 25.33
N ILE A 11 -10.89 4.53 25.60
CA ILE A 11 -12.22 4.42 26.23
C ILE A 11 -12.20 5.04 27.63
N ILE A 12 -11.17 4.78 28.42
CA ILE A 12 -10.99 5.39 29.75
C ILE A 12 -10.88 6.91 29.61
N HIS A 13 -10.07 7.40 28.65
CA HIS A 13 -9.89 8.83 28.44
C HIS A 13 -11.14 9.54 27.90
N PHE A 14 -11.98 8.84 27.13
CA PHE A 14 -13.26 9.32 26.63
C PHE A 14 -14.33 9.36 27.73
N ILE A 15 -14.38 8.35 28.59
CA ILE A 15 -15.23 8.35 29.79
C ILE A 15 -14.82 9.50 30.72
N ASP A 16 -13.52 9.71 30.93
CA ASP A 16 -13.01 10.81 31.75
C ASP A 16 -13.35 12.17 31.13
N TYR A 17 -13.29 12.30 29.80
CA TYR A 17 -13.72 13.49 29.08
C TYR A 17 -15.23 13.75 29.22
N ILE A 18 -16.07 12.72 29.15
CA ILE A 18 -17.52 12.81 29.38
C ILE A 18 -17.83 13.21 30.82
N ILE A 19 -17.14 12.63 31.81
CA ILE A 19 -17.31 12.97 33.23
C ILE A 19 -16.89 14.42 33.49
N LYS A 20 -15.76 14.86 32.91
CA LYS A 20 -15.26 16.24 33.01
C LYS A 20 -16.20 17.22 32.32
N TRP A 21 -16.77 16.87 31.16
CA TRP A 21 -17.82 17.65 30.49
C TRP A 21 -19.10 17.75 31.30
N ARG A 22 -19.55 16.64 31.92
CA ARG A 22 -20.71 16.64 32.82
C ARG A 22 -20.49 17.54 34.03
N LEU A 23 -19.28 17.55 34.59
CA LEU A 23 -18.87 18.46 35.67
C LEU A 23 -18.83 19.93 35.22
N ILE A 24 -18.36 20.21 34.00
CA ILE A 24 -18.35 21.57 33.41
C ILE A 24 -19.78 22.06 33.13
N LEU A 25 -20.66 21.20 32.61
CA LEU A 25 -22.09 21.49 32.39
C LEU A 25 -22.83 21.79 33.71
N LEU A 26 -22.51 21.07 34.78
CA LEU A 26 -23.09 21.30 36.11
C LEU A 26 -22.57 22.60 36.77
N LYS A 27 -21.33 23.02 36.46
CA LYS A 27 -20.72 24.24 37.03
C LYS A 27 -21.24 25.51 36.35
N ASN A 28 -21.78 25.42 35.14
CA ASN A 28 -22.16 26.57 34.32
C ASN A 28 -23.69 26.82 34.34
N LYS A 29 -24.24 27.14 35.52
CA LYS A 29 -25.68 27.51 35.70
C LYS A 29 -26.15 28.66 34.78
N LYS A 30 -25.23 29.46 34.22
CA LYS A 30 -25.55 30.54 33.26
C LYS A 30 -26.01 30.03 31.88
N ILE A 31 -25.56 28.86 31.42
CA ILE A 31 -26.00 28.31 30.12
C ILE A 31 -27.49 27.97 30.17
N PHE A 32 -27.96 27.37 31.27
CA PHE A 32 -29.38 27.09 31.48
C PHE A 32 -30.24 28.35 31.66
N SER A 33 -29.67 29.49 32.08
CA SER A 33 -30.42 30.74 32.20
C SER A 33 -30.73 31.41 30.85
N SER A 34 -29.94 31.14 29.80
CA SER A 34 -30.22 31.61 28.43
C SER A 34 -31.31 30.79 27.71
N PHE A 35 -31.71 29.63 28.25
CA PHE A 35 -32.83 28.83 27.73
C PHE A 35 -34.19 29.32 28.23
N LYS A 36 -34.23 30.19 29.23
CA LYS A 36 -35.48 30.55 29.94
C LYS A 36 -36.38 31.55 29.19
N GLY A 37 -35.94 32.08 28.04
CA GLY A 37 -36.68 33.09 27.25
C GLY A 37 -36.95 32.73 25.78
N ASN A 38 -36.53 31.55 25.31
CA ASN A 38 -36.65 31.17 23.90
C ASN A 38 -37.83 30.21 23.67
N SER A 39 -38.54 30.41 22.55
CA SER A 39 -39.64 29.56 22.08
C SER A 39 -39.31 28.06 22.18
N LEU A 40 -40.29 27.26 22.63
CA LEU A 40 -40.20 25.80 22.75
C LEU A 40 -39.63 25.13 21.48
N THR A 41 -39.96 25.66 20.30
CA THR A 41 -39.45 25.20 19.01
C THR A 41 -37.93 25.27 18.93
N ASN A 42 -37.31 26.37 19.38
CA ASN A 42 -35.85 26.51 19.35
C ASN A 42 -35.17 25.54 20.33
N GLN A 43 -35.80 25.28 21.48
CA GLN A 43 -35.25 24.33 22.46
C GLN A 43 -35.26 22.90 21.90
N ILE A 44 -36.36 22.51 21.26
CA ILE A 44 -36.48 21.20 20.61
C ILE A 44 -35.46 21.04 19.48
N VAL A 45 -35.28 22.06 18.63
CA VAL A 45 -34.30 22.05 17.53
C VAL A 45 -32.88 21.87 18.09
N ILE A 46 -32.51 22.62 19.14
CA ILE A 46 -31.17 22.50 19.75
C ILE A 46 -30.93 21.11 20.32
N ILE A 47 -31.93 20.53 21.01
CA ILE A 47 -31.83 19.18 21.58
C ILE A 47 -31.66 18.14 20.46
N ILE A 48 -32.48 18.21 19.42
CA ILE A 48 -32.41 17.27 18.28
C ILE A 48 -31.05 17.42 17.57
N SER A 49 -30.58 18.63 17.33
CA SER A 49 -29.26 18.87 16.73
C SER A 49 -28.13 18.29 17.58
N ALA A 50 -28.18 18.43 18.90
CA ALA A 50 -27.19 17.85 19.80
C ALA A 50 -27.21 16.31 19.78
N ILE A 51 -28.39 15.69 19.73
CA ILE A 51 -28.54 14.24 19.64
C ILE A 51 -27.98 13.71 18.32
N ILE A 52 -28.19 14.41 17.19
CA ILE A 52 -27.67 14.03 15.88
C ILE A 52 -26.15 14.25 15.76
N LEU A 53 -25.60 15.24 16.47
CA LEU A 53 -24.17 15.53 16.43
C LEU A 53 -23.31 14.40 17.00
N VAL A 54 -23.80 13.71 18.04
CA VAL A 54 -23.07 12.60 18.68
C VAL A 54 -22.73 11.47 17.71
N PRO A 55 -23.68 10.84 16.99
CA PRO A 55 -23.35 9.78 16.03
C PRO A 55 -22.50 10.30 14.86
N LEU A 56 -22.65 11.56 14.44
CA LEU A 56 -21.82 12.14 13.39
C LEU A 56 -20.34 12.22 13.81
N VAL A 57 -20.06 12.65 15.04
CA VAL A 57 -18.68 12.71 15.58
C VAL A 57 -18.08 11.32 15.75
N VAL A 58 -18.88 10.33 16.16
CA VAL A 58 -18.44 8.93 16.24
C VAL A 58 -18.07 8.40 14.85
N LEU A 59 -18.90 8.62 13.84
CA LEU A 59 -18.59 8.23 12.46
C LEU A 59 -17.32 8.92 11.93
N MET A 60 -17.14 10.21 12.20
CA MET A 60 -15.93 10.93 11.83
C MET A 60 -14.68 10.35 12.53
N TYR A 61 -14.81 9.95 13.79
CA TYR A 61 -13.73 9.32 14.55
C TYR A 61 -13.37 7.95 13.96
N ASP A 62 -14.38 7.12 13.66
CA ASP A 62 -14.17 5.80 13.07
C ASP A 62 -13.49 5.91 11.70
N ILE A 63 -13.93 6.84 10.85
CA ILE A 63 -13.31 7.11 9.54
C ILE A 63 -11.86 7.60 9.70
N PHE A 64 -11.63 8.55 10.60
CA PHE A 64 -10.29 9.09 10.81
C PHE A 64 -9.32 8.02 11.33
N PHE A 65 -9.76 7.18 12.25
CA PHE A 65 -8.94 6.11 12.81
C PHE A 65 -8.66 5.00 11.79
N ALA A 66 -9.69 4.54 11.07
CA ALA A 66 -9.51 3.60 9.97
C ALA A 66 -8.48 4.12 8.94
N SER A 67 -8.61 5.40 8.54
CA SER A 67 -7.70 6.01 7.57
C SER A 67 -6.25 6.15 8.07
N ARG A 68 -6.03 6.28 9.39
CA ARG A 68 -4.70 6.37 9.99
C ARG A 68 -4.01 5.01 10.01
N THR A 69 -4.74 3.96 10.39
CA THR A 69 -4.21 2.59 10.41
C THR A 69 -3.81 2.15 9.01
N ASP A 70 -4.63 2.45 8.01
CA ASP A 70 -4.34 2.12 6.61
C ASP A 70 -3.06 2.83 6.14
N LYS A 71 -2.95 4.15 6.35
CA LYS A 71 -1.77 4.93 5.94
C LYS A 71 -0.45 4.42 6.53
N VAL A 72 -0.44 4.01 7.79
CA VAL A 72 0.78 3.50 8.44
C VAL A 72 1.16 2.12 7.89
N VAL A 73 0.19 1.23 7.69
CA VAL A 73 0.44 -0.10 7.10
C VAL A 73 0.94 0.00 5.65
N PHE A 74 0.39 0.94 4.86
CA PHE A 74 0.85 1.16 3.48
C PHE A 74 2.26 1.76 3.43
N PHE A 75 2.58 2.68 4.34
CA PHE A 75 3.91 3.29 4.40
C PHE A 75 5.01 2.27 4.75
N ASP A 76 4.78 1.40 5.73
CA ASP A 76 5.74 0.36 6.10
C ASP A 76 5.97 -0.62 4.93
N LYS A 77 4.91 -0.95 4.18
CA LYS A 77 5.00 -1.77 2.97
C LYS A 77 5.77 -1.05 1.86
N GLU A 78 5.47 0.22 1.61
CA GLU A 78 6.19 1.05 0.64
C GLU A 78 7.69 1.06 0.93
N GLN A 79 8.10 1.40 2.16
CA GLN A 79 9.50 1.44 2.55
C GLN A 79 10.20 0.09 2.39
N ARG A 80 9.52 -1.01 2.75
CA ARG A 80 10.07 -2.36 2.59
C ARG A 80 10.27 -2.71 1.12
N LEU A 81 9.25 -2.49 0.28
CA LEU A 81 9.33 -2.81 -1.14
C LEU A 81 10.33 -1.91 -1.87
N GLU A 82 10.38 -0.63 -1.51
CA GLU A 82 11.38 0.32 -1.97
C GLU A 82 12.80 -0.18 -1.65
N ALA A 83 13.05 -0.57 -0.39
CA ALA A 83 14.36 -1.06 0.03
C ALA A 83 14.77 -2.31 -0.77
N LEU A 84 13.86 -3.26 -0.95
CA LEU A 84 14.10 -4.47 -1.74
C LEU A 84 14.40 -4.16 -3.20
N VAL A 85 13.58 -3.33 -3.85
CA VAL A 85 13.79 -2.96 -5.25
C VAL A 85 15.10 -2.21 -5.40
N LYS A 86 15.40 -1.24 -4.53
CA LYS A 86 16.64 -0.46 -4.61
C LYS A 86 17.88 -1.32 -4.41
N SER A 87 17.89 -2.23 -3.43
CA SER A 87 19.04 -3.12 -3.21
C SER A 87 19.27 -4.04 -4.40
N THR A 88 18.20 -4.66 -4.90
CA THR A 88 18.25 -5.60 -6.02
C THR A 88 18.61 -4.91 -7.32
N ASN A 89 18.02 -3.75 -7.60
CA ASN A 89 18.31 -2.96 -8.79
C ASN A 89 19.76 -2.43 -8.77
N SER A 90 20.29 -2.05 -7.60
CA SER A 90 21.69 -1.65 -7.47
C SER A 90 22.66 -2.79 -7.77
N GLU A 91 22.39 -3.99 -7.25
CA GLU A 91 23.23 -5.17 -7.53
C GLU A 91 23.12 -5.60 -9.00
N PHE A 92 21.91 -5.59 -9.54
CA PHE A 92 21.62 -5.91 -10.94
C PHE A 92 22.33 -4.94 -11.89
N SER A 93 22.19 -3.63 -11.67
CA SER A 93 22.82 -2.60 -12.51
C SER A 93 24.35 -2.70 -12.47
N ARG A 94 24.95 -2.88 -11.30
CA ARG A 94 26.41 -3.08 -11.17
C ARG A 94 26.89 -4.31 -11.92
N SER A 95 26.12 -5.40 -11.89
CA SER A 95 26.45 -6.63 -12.59
C SER A 95 26.35 -6.45 -14.11
N LEU A 96 25.33 -5.72 -14.57
CA LEU A 96 25.19 -5.37 -15.99
C LEU A 96 26.34 -4.50 -16.49
N GLU A 97 26.76 -3.48 -15.72
CA GLU A 97 27.91 -2.63 -16.07
C GLU A 97 29.20 -3.44 -16.27
N ALA A 98 29.42 -4.48 -15.47
CA ALA A 98 30.60 -5.33 -15.58
C ALA A 98 30.56 -6.28 -16.79
N LEU A 99 29.36 -6.71 -17.19
CA LEU A 99 29.14 -7.70 -18.24
C LEU A 99 28.88 -7.09 -19.62
N TRP A 100 28.44 -5.83 -19.67
CA TRP A 100 28.03 -5.18 -20.90
C TRP A 100 29.23 -4.58 -21.65
N PRO A 101 29.51 -5.02 -22.89
CA PRO A 101 30.73 -4.66 -23.61
C PRO A 101 30.72 -3.26 -24.29
N GLY A 102 29.76 -2.39 -23.98
CA GLY A 102 29.67 -1.04 -24.56
C GLY A 102 28.48 -0.86 -25.54
N PRO A 103 28.52 0.12 -26.46
CA PRO A 103 27.41 1.03 -26.78
C PRO A 103 26.17 0.45 -27.52
N GLY A 104 26.05 -0.88 -27.62
CA GLY A 104 24.87 -1.55 -28.17
C GLY A 104 23.76 -1.77 -27.14
N ASP A 105 22.56 -2.11 -27.62
CA ASP A 105 21.45 -2.47 -26.72
C ASP A 105 21.79 -3.74 -25.91
N VAL A 106 21.41 -3.72 -24.63
CA VAL A 106 21.57 -4.88 -23.75
C VAL A 106 20.64 -5.98 -24.23
N SER A 107 21.19 -7.18 -24.49
CA SER A 107 20.40 -8.33 -24.91
C SER A 107 19.35 -8.68 -23.84
N SER A 108 18.11 -8.96 -24.26
CA SER A 108 17.04 -9.40 -23.36
C SER A 108 17.41 -10.69 -22.61
N THR A 109 18.23 -11.56 -23.21
CA THR A 109 18.72 -12.78 -22.58
C THR A 109 19.71 -12.47 -21.46
N LEU A 110 20.58 -11.47 -21.65
CA LEU A 110 21.51 -11.02 -20.61
C LEU A 110 20.74 -10.40 -19.43
N LEU A 111 19.76 -9.53 -19.72
CA LEU A 111 18.88 -8.93 -18.72
C LEU A 111 18.15 -10.01 -17.90
N HIS A 112 17.55 -11.00 -18.57
CA HIS A 112 16.84 -12.09 -17.90
C HIS A 112 17.77 -12.93 -17.02
N ASN A 113 18.92 -13.36 -17.56
CA ASN A 113 19.85 -14.22 -16.82
C ASN A 113 20.40 -13.53 -15.58
N GLU A 114 20.80 -12.26 -15.70
CA GLU A 114 21.32 -11.50 -14.56
C GLU A 114 20.22 -11.19 -13.55
N PHE A 115 19.00 -10.94 -14.00
CA PHE A 115 17.87 -10.72 -13.10
C PHE A 115 17.60 -11.96 -12.26
N THR A 116 17.54 -13.13 -12.90
CA THR A 116 17.36 -14.42 -12.21
C THR A 116 18.48 -14.66 -11.20
N ARG A 117 19.73 -14.45 -11.59
CA ARG A 117 20.89 -14.65 -10.68
C ARG A 117 20.81 -13.77 -9.42
N VAL A 118 20.41 -12.50 -9.56
CA VAL A 118 20.35 -11.55 -8.43
C VAL A 118 19.13 -11.79 -7.54
N VAL A 119 18.00 -12.19 -8.13
CA VAL A 119 16.72 -12.32 -7.42
C VAL A 119 16.55 -13.68 -6.76
N GLU A 120 16.96 -14.77 -7.40
CA GLU A 120 16.74 -16.13 -6.93
C GLU A 120 17.19 -16.37 -5.47
N PRO A 121 18.36 -15.87 -5.01
CA PRO A 121 18.77 -15.98 -3.61
C PRO A 121 17.87 -15.23 -2.62
N GLN A 122 17.11 -14.23 -3.08
CA GLN A 122 16.25 -13.40 -2.23
C GLN A 122 14.86 -13.99 -2.01
N LEU A 123 14.43 -14.91 -2.87
CA LEU A 123 13.08 -15.49 -2.82
C LEU A 123 12.79 -16.21 -1.47
N PRO A 124 13.69 -17.04 -0.91
CA PRO A 124 13.41 -17.72 0.36
C PRO A 124 13.30 -16.76 1.55
N ALA A 125 14.02 -15.63 1.51
CA ALA A 125 14.01 -14.62 2.57
C ALA A 125 12.77 -13.71 2.52
N ASN A 126 12.04 -13.70 1.39
CA ASN A 126 10.93 -12.82 1.13
C ASN A 126 9.68 -13.60 0.67
N PRO A 127 9.11 -14.45 1.53
CA PRO A 127 7.88 -15.18 1.18
C PRO A 127 6.72 -14.21 0.93
N GLY A 128 5.89 -14.52 -0.07
CA GLY A 128 4.75 -13.68 -0.44
C GLY A 128 5.13 -12.40 -1.19
N ILE A 129 6.37 -12.31 -1.67
CA ILE A 129 6.84 -11.27 -2.57
C ILE A 129 7.09 -11.87 -3.96
N ARG A 130 6.67 -11.14 -5.00
CA ARG A 130 7.08 -11.40 -6.38
C ARG A 130 8.04 -10.31 -6.84
N PHE A 131 9.06 -10.70 -7.56
CA PHE A 131 9.95 -9.81 -8.29
C PHE A 131 9.60 -9.89 -9.77
N GLY A 132 9.79 -8.81 -10.50
CA GLY A 132 9.65 -8.85 -11.93
C GLY A 132 10.57 -7.89 -12.67
N LEU A 133 10.81 -8.24 -13.93
CA LEU A 133 11.58 -7.47 -14.89
C LEU A 133 10.79 -7.29 -16.17
N TYR A 134 10.64 -6.04 -16.60
CA TYR A 134 10.06 -5.66 -17.87
C TYR A 134 11.16 -5.15 -18.80
N VAL A 135 11.23 -5.71 -20.01
CA VAL A 135 12.15 -5.23 -21.03
C VAL A 135 11.36 -4.36 -22.02
N PRO A 136 11.63 -3.04 -22.08
CA PRO A 136 11.00 -2.11 -23.00
C PRO A 136 10.85 -2.66 -24.42
N ARG A 137 9.70 -2.38 -25.05
CA ARG A 137 9.37 -2.72 -26.46
C ARG A 137 9.28 -4.22 -26.80
N THR A 138 9.56 -5.12 -25.87
CA THR A 138 9.39 -6.56 -26.08
C THR A 138 7.98 -7.07 -25.73
N GLU A 139 7.21 -6.26 -25.00
CA GLU A 139 5.95 -6.64 -24.36
C GLU A 139 6.03 -7.93 -23.52
N LYS A 140 7.23 -8.26 -23.04
CA LYS A 140 7.49 -9.43 -22.21
C LYS A 140 7.91 -9.00 -20.83
N ILE A 141 7.49 -9.79 -19.86
CA ILE A 141 7.96 -9.71 -18.49
C ILE A 141 8.62 -11.02 -18.08
N THR A 142 9.50 -10.94 -17.10
CA THR A 142 9.95 -12.09 -16.31
C THR A 142 9.42 -11.90 -14.90
N VAL A 143 8.82 -12.94 -14.31
CA VAL A 143 8.34 -12.92 -12.93
C VAL A 143 9.06 -14.02 -12.15
N LEU A 144 9.61 -13.67 -10.98
CA LEU A 144 10.26 -14.61 -10.07
C LEU A 144 9.65 -14.49 -8.69
N GLY A 145 9.35 -15.65 -8.10
CA GLY A 145 8.52 -15.73 -6.92
C GLY A 145 7.04 -15.55 -7.26
N PHE A 146 6.19 -16.37 -6.65
CA PHE A 146 4.75 -16.24 -6.79
C PHE A 146 4.14 -15.94 -5.43
N LEU A 147 3.14 -15.05 -5.44
CA LEU A 147 2.29 -14.78 -4.28
C LEU A 147 1.59 -16.07 -3.78
N HIS A 148 1.47 -17.10 -4.64
CA HIS A 148 0.80 -18.37 -4.40
C HIS A 148 1.62 -19.57 -4.88
N ASN A 149 2.56 -20.04 -4.06
CA ASN A 149 3.12 -21.39 -4.22
C ASN A 149 2.30 -22.42 -3.42
N PHE A 150 0.98 -22.46 -3.63
CA PHE A 150 0.13 -23.48 -2.97
C PHE A 150 0.18 -24.83 -3.69
N ARG A 151 0.64 -24.86 -4.95
CA ARG A 151 0.87 -26.06 -5.75
C ARG A 151 1.80 -25.73 -6.93
N ASN A 152 2.35 -26.78 -7.55
CA ASN A 152 3.03 -26.65 -8.85
C ASN A 152 1.99 -26.34 -9.93
N LEU A 153 2.20 -25.28 -10.68
CA LEU A 153 1.38 -24.90 -11.83
C LEU A 153 1.88 -25.62 -13.09
N SER A 154 1.00 -25.84 -14.07
CA SER A 154 1.46 -26.22 -15.41
C SER A 154 2.11 -25.03 -16.12
N GLN A 155 2.91 -25.28 -17.15
CA GLN A 155 3.56 -24.23 -17.93
C GLN A 155 2.54 -23.27 -18.57
N GLU A 156 1.38 -23.78 -18.99
CA GLU A 156 0.28 -22.96 -19.52
C GLU A 156 -0.37 -22.09 -18.45
N GLU A 157 -0.55 -22.63 -17.23
CA GLU A 157 -1.09 -21.87 -16.10
C GLU A 157 -0.11 -20.75 -15.67
N GLU A 158 1.19 -21.02 -15.67
CA GLU A 158 2.22 -20.01 -15.39
C GLU A 158 2.21 -18.90 -16.44
N ALA A 159 2.19 -19.25 -17.72
CA ALA A 159 2.14 -18.28 -18.82
C ALA A 159 0.86 -17.44 -18.79
N GLN A 160 -0.30 -18.05 -18.50
CA GLN A 160 -1.55 -17.33 -18.33
C GLN A 160 -1.47 -16.34 -17.16
N ARG A 161 -0.88 -16.77 -16.04
CA ARG A 161 -0.73 -15.94 -14.85
C ARG A 161 0.24 -14.78 -15.08
N GLU A 162 1.36 -15.01 -15.77
CA GLU A 162 2.27 -13.94 -16.18
C GLU A 162 1.57 -12.93 -17.10
N SER A 163 0.74 -13.41 -18.04
CA SER A 163 -0.07 -12.53 -18.90
C SER A 163 -1.02 -11.64 -18.09
N GLU A 164 -1.71 -12.20 -17.10
CA GLU A 164 -2.59 -11.44 -16.20
C GLU A 164 -1.82 -10.43 -15.35
N ILE A 165 -0.65 -10.81 -14.84
CA ILE A 165 0.24 -9.90 -14.11
C ILE A 165 0.67 -8.76 -15.02
N PHE A 166 1.09 -9.07 -16.25
CA PHE A 166 1.50 -8.05 -17.20
C PHE A 166 0.36 -7.07 -17.48
N VAL A 167 -0.85 -7.54 -17.78
CA VAL A 167 -2.01 -6.66 -18.04
C VAL A 167 -2.27 -5.71 -16.87
N ASN A 168 -2.21 -6.20 -15.63
CA ASN A 168 -2.47 -5.39 -14.43
C ASN A 168 -1.36 -4.36 -14.15
N THR A 169 -0.11 -4.72 -14.42
CA THR A 169 1.07 -3.92 -14.06
C THR A 169 1.57 -3.04 -15.23
N LYS A 170 1.16 -3.32 -16.49
CA LYS A 170 1.63 -2.67 -17.74
C LYS A 170 1.62 -1.16 -17.68
N SER A 171 0.55 -0.55 -17.17
CA SER A 171 0.47 0.92 -17.09
C SER A 171 1.50 1.52 -16.15
N GLY A 172 1.85 0.83 -15.06
CA GLY A 172 2.91 1.26 -14.14
C GLY A 172 4.29 1.12 -14.76
N LEU A 173 4.53 0.00 -15.44
CA LEU A 173 5.80 -0.28 -16.12
C LEU A 173 6.10 0.78 -17.20
N ILE A 174 5.12 1.08 -18.06
CA ILE A 174 5.27 2.09 -19.10
C ILE A 174 5.43 3.48 -18.50
N ALA A 175 4.67 3.82 -17.44
CA ALA A 175 4.81 5.12 -16.79
C ALA A 175 6.22 5.31 -16.21
N THR A 176 6.79 4.30 -15.56
CA THR A 176 8.15 4.33 -15.03
C THR A 176 9.20 4.37 -16.14
N GLU A 177 9.04 3.59 -17.21
CA GLU A 177 9.92 3.65 -18.39
C GLU A 177 9.98 5.07 -18.98
N MET A 178 8.82 5.72 -19.13
CA MET A 178 8.71 7.02 -19.80
C MET A 178 9.10 8.20 -18.92
N SER A 179 8.84 8.11 -17.62
CA SER A 179 9.18 9.18 -16.65
C SER A 179 10.60 9.08 -16.12
N ASN A 180 11.21 7.89 -16.17
CA ASN A 180 12.44 7.56 -15.47
C ASN A 180 12.37 7.81 -13.95
N GLU A 181 11.17 7.69 -13.36
CA GLU A 181 10.93 7.88 -11.93
C GLU A 181 10.33 6.62 -11.32
N PRO A 182 10.72 6.26 -10.08
CA PRO A 182 10.10 5.16 -9.37
C PRO A 182 8.63 5.45 -9.06
N LEU A 183 7.82 4.39 -9.02
CA LEU A 183 6.38 4.47 -8.79
C LEU A 183 5.95 3.45 -7.75
N PHE A 184 5.31 3.95 -6.69
CA PHE A 184 4.56 3.13 -5.75
C PHE A 184 3.07 3.15 -6.10
N ARG A 185 2.43 1.98 -6.16
CA ARG A 185 1.01 1.88 -6.49
C ARG A 185 0.36 0.63 -5.94
N ILE A 186 -0.96 0.62 -5.99
CA ILE A 186 -1.78 -0.58 -5.82
C ILE A 186 -2.28 -1.00 -7.20
N SER A 187 -2.28 -2.30 -7.47
CA SER A 187 -2.83 -2.89 -8.69
C SER A 187 -3.64 -4.16 -8.35
N GLY A 188 -4.30 -4.72 -9.36
CA GLY A 188 -5.12 -5.92 -9.21
C GLY A 188 -6.60 -5.63 -8.98
N SER A 189 -7.34 -6.70 -8.69
CA SER A 189 -8.80 -6.66 -8.51
C SER A 189 -9.16 -6.62 -7.02
N TRP A 190 -10.44 -6.40 -6.70
CA TRP A 190 -10.93 -6.37 -5.31
C TRP A 190 -10.50 -7.58 -4.45
N ASN A 191 -10.38 -8.76 -5.05
CA ASN A 191 -10.03 -9.99 -4.33
C ASN A 191 -8.53 -10.34 -4.37
N ASP A 192 -7.76 -9.65 -5.20
CA ASP A 192 -6.33 -9.90 -5.40
C ASP A 192 -5.59 -8.57 -5.63
N GLN A 193 -5.61 -7.73 -4.59
CA GLN A 193 -4.88 -6.47 -4.60
C GLN A 193 -3.40 -6.72 -4.27
N VAL A 194 -2.53 -6.02 -4.98
CA VAL A 194 -1.09 -6.11 -4.82
C VAL A 194 -0.55 -4.69 -4.63
N VAL A 195 0.28 -4.49 -3.62
CA VAL A 195 1.12 -3.30 -3.52
C VAL A 195 2.36 -3.52 -4.37
N GLU A 196 2.70 -2.56 -5.21
CA GLU A 196 3.85 -2.63 -6.11
C GLU A 196 4.75 -1.42 -5.93
N TYR A 197 6.05 -1.67 -5.91
CA TYR A 197 7.08 -0.64 -6.08
C TYR A 197 7.82 -0.94 -7.38
N ILE A 198 7.85 0.04 -8.28
CA ILE A 198 8.38 -0.06 -9.64
C ILE A 198 9.54 0.93 -9.76
N SER A 199 10.66 0.51 -10.35
CA SER A 199 11.86 1.32 -10.47
C SER A 199 12.52 1.13 -11.84
N PRO A 200 12.99 2.20 -12.49
CA PRO A 200 13.73 2.09 -13.73
C PRO A 200 15.09 1.43 -13.47
N VAL A 201 15.54 0.58 -14.41
CA VAL A 201 16.92 0.10 -14.46
C VAL A 201 17.66 0.94 -15.49
N GLU A 202 18.57 1.78 -15.01
CA GLU A 202 19.36 2.65 -15.86
C GLU A 202 20.75 2.07 -16.11
N LEU A 203 21.20 2.18 -17.36
CA LEU A 203 22.57 1.86 -17.75
C LEU A 203 23.05 2.97 -18.69
N ASN A 204 24.15 3.64 -18.34
CA ASN A 204 24.65 4.82 -19.07
C ASN A 204 23.59 5.91 -19.35
N GLY A 205 22.69 6.17 -18.38
CA GLY A 205 21.64 7.19 -18.51
C GLY A 205 20.49 6.80 -19.45
N LYS A 206 20.39 5.54 -19.86
CA LYS A 206 19.27 4.99 -20.63
C LYS A 206 18.54 3.94 -19.78
N VAL A 207 17.22 3.99 -19.78
CA VAL A 207 16.39 2.93 -19.20
C VAL A 207 16.49 1.67 -20.09
N VAL A 208 17.10 0.61 -19.56
CA VAL A 208 17.28 -0.67 -20.27
C VAL A 208 16.26 -1.72 -19.85
N ALA A 209 15.68 -1.57 -18.66
CA ALA A 209 14.61 -2.40 -18.13
C ALA A 209 13.81 -1.63 -17.06
N VAL A 210 12.70 -2.19 -16.63
CA VAL A 210 11.96 -1.72 -15.46
C VAL A 210 11.83 -2.89 -14.49
N MET A 211 12.34 -2.72 -13.27
CA MET A 211 12.24 -3.72 -12.21
C MET A 211 11.05 -3.36 -11.32
N TRP A 212 10.32 -4.37 -10.84
CA TRP A 212 9.33 -4.13 -9.81
C TRP A 212 9.28 -5.26 -8.80
N VAL A 213 8.74 -4.94 -7.63
CA VAL A 213 8.44 -5.90 -6.58
C VAL A 213 6.99 -5.70 -6.16
N GLY A 214 6.27 -6.81 -6.00
CA GLY A 214 4.88 -6.82 -5.57
C GLY A 214 4.66 -7.68 -4.34
N GLU A 215 3.84 -7.20 -3.40
CA GLU A 215 3.38 -7.95 -2.23
C GLU A 215 1.84 -7.93 -2.17
N ARG A 216 1.21 -9.07 -1.90
CA ARG A 216 -0.24 -9.15 -1.80
C ARG A 216 -0.73 -8.32 -0.61
N LEU A 217 -1.77 -7.52 -0.84
CA LEU A 217 -2.62 -7.02 0.22
C LEU A 217 -3.56 -8.15 0.61
N ASN A 218 -3.33 -8.77 1.78
CA ASN A 218 -4.40 -9.55 2.38
C ASN A 218 -5.60 -8.62 2.56
N PRO A 219 -6.83 -9.05 2.24
CA PRO A 219 -8.01 -8.25 2.56
C PRO A 219 -8.03 -8.04 4.08
N LEU A 220 -7.69 -6.83 4.52
CA LEU A 220 -7.80 -6.40 5.91
C LEU A 220 -9.27 -6.19 6.34
N PHE A 221 -10.23 -6.48 5.46
CA PHE A 221 -11.62 -6.10 5.62
C PHE A 221 -12.57 -7.20 5.16
N LEU A 222 -12.65 -8.28 5.94
CA LEU A 222 -13.92 -8.97 6.14
C LEU A 222 -14.11 -9.08 7.66
N PRO A 223 -15.13 -8.42 8.24
CA PRO A 223 -15.62 -8.84 9.55
C PRO A 223 -16.19 -10.25 9.39
N GLU A 224 -15.73 -11.19 10.20
CA GLU A 224 -16.48 -12.42 10.49
C GLU A 224 -17.81 -12.10 11.16
#